data_AF-A0A8S9ZNA1-F1
#
_entry.id   AF-A0A8S9ZNA1-F1
#
_cell.length_a   1.000
_cell.length_b   1.000
_cell.length_c   1.000
_cell.angle_alpha   90.00
_cell.angle_beta   90.00
_cell.angle_gamma   90.00
#
_symmetry.space_group_name_H-M   'P 1'
#
loop_
_entity.id
_entity.type
_entity.pdbx_description
1 polymer ?
#
loop_
_entity_poly.entity_id
_entity_poly.type
_entity_poly.pdbx_seq_one_letter_code
_entity_poly.pdbx_strand_id
1 'polypeptide(L)'
;MAKQISDDAPIQIKDTLLKYHSSPIIWFYGQIKNYIMKTNKEINQQINKIASKIPFECGPVVGIHVRRTDKIQEAKLFKLDDYMKWVEFWFDVNEDKQQNIKQNYCTNKRMLYIATDEINVFKEAKIKYGDRYEIYHQKVFKNETLYKSKEALIELLALYHILSKCQFLVCTLSSYTCRTVYELMQVFQGDASGNVHSLDYLYGIDRNQVAIIEYKPKHEHPIMPEELWADKGDVIVATSPVHKDGFIRAKNIYSNKEGNFPMYFLKKYTKFDNFSAFDNV
;
A
#
# COMPACT_ATOMS: atom_id res chain seq x y z
N MET A 1 -13.71 -2.10 -27.94
CA MET A 1 -12.84 -2.84 -26.99
C MET A 1 -11.90 -1.84 -26.36
N ALA A 2 -12.06 -1.54 -25.07
CA ALA A 2 -11.04 -0.78 -24.35
C ALA A 2 -9.78 -1.66 -24.30
N LYS A 3 -8.70 -1.23 -24.95
CA LYS A 3 -7.38 -1.83 -24.76
C LYS A 3 -7.11 -1.81 -23.25
N GLN A 4 -6.81 -2.97 -22.68
CA GLN A 4 -6.31 -3.07 -21.32
C GLN A 4 -5.15 -2.08 -21.19
N ILE A 5 -5.26 -1.11 -20.28
CA ILE A 5 -4.14 -0.23 -19.93
C ILE A 5 -3.02 -1.18 -19.52
N SER A 6 -1.89 -1.17 -20.24
CA SER A 6 -0.77 -2.03 -19.90
C SER A 6 -0.23 -1.61 -18.53
N ASP A 7 0.33 -2.57 -17.78
CA ASP A 7 0.99 -2.31 -16.50
C ASP A 7 2.35 -1.62 -16.67
N ASP A 8 2.45 -0.70 -17.64
CA ASP A 8 3.68 -0.09 -18.11
C ASP A 8 3.68 1.42 -17.81
N ALA A 9 4.87 1.95 -17.52
CA ALA A 9 5.08 3.39 -17.34
C ALA A 9 5.54 4.04 -18.67
N PRO A 10 5.37 5.37 -18.85
CA PRO A 10 5.80 6.02 -20.08
C PRO A 10 7.32 6.01 -20.22
N ILE A 11 7.80 5.48 -21.35
CA ILE A 11 9.24 5.41 -21.67
C ILE A 11 9.86 6.81 -21.77
N GLN A 12 9.11 7.80 -22.22
CA GLN A 12 9.54 9.20 -22.40
C GLN A 12 10.10 9.82 -21.12
N ILE A 13 9.57 9.46 -19.96
CA ILE A 13 9.99 9.99 -18.65
C ILE A 13 10.71 8.94 -17.79
N LYS A 14 11.14 7.82 -18.39
CA LYS A 14 11.74 6.67 -17.69
C LYS A 14 12.90 7.07 -16.79
N ASP A 15 13.88 7.80 -17.31
CA ASP A 15 15.10 8.11 -16.56
C ASP A 15 14.80 9.01 -15.35
N THR A 16 13.87 9.96 -15.52
CA THR A 16 13.38 10.80 -14.42
C THR A 16 12.67 9.95 -13.35
N LEU A 17 11.78 9.04 -13.75
CA LEU A 17 11.07 8.20 -12.80
C LEU A 17 12.01 7.26 -12.05
N LEU A 18 12.95 6.60 -12.74
CA LEU A 18 13.93 5.71 -12.13
C LEU A 18 14.90 6.45 -11.20
N LYS A 19 15.16 7.73 -11.46
CA LYS A 19 16.01 8.57 -10.60
C LYS A 19 15.31 8.98 -9.31
N TYR A 20 14.02 9.26 -9.34
CA TYR A 20 13.30 9.88 -8.21
C TYR A 20 12.27 8.98 -7.54
N HIS A 21 12.00 7.78 -8.05
CA HIS A 21 10.96 6.92 -7.51
C HIS A 21 11.31 5.43 -7.58
N SER A 22 11.24 4.74 -6.44
CA SER A 22 11.59 3.31 -6.34
C SER A 22 10.52 2.37 -6.92
N SER A 23 9.34 2.88 -7.28
CA SER A 23 8.36 2.16 -8.11
C SER A 23 7.67 3.10 -9.13
N PRO A 24 8.27 3.30 -10.32
CA PRO A 24 7.79 4.26 -11.33
C PRO A 24 6.32 4.11 -11.72
N ILE A 25 5.86 2.86 -11.84
CA ILE A 25 4.51 2.54 -12.30
C ILE A 25 3.43 2.96 -11.30
N ILE A 26 3.68 2.79 -10.00
CA ILE A 26 2.74 3.16 -8.95
C ILE A 26 2.59 4.67 -8.89
N TRP A 27 3.71 5.40 -9.05
CA TRP A 27 3.68 6.85 -9.17
C TRP A 27 2.84 7.31 -10.36
N PHE A 28 3.04 6.69 -11.53
CA PHE A 28 2.30 7.03 -12.75
C PHE A 28 0.79 6.82 -12.58
N TYR A 29 0.37 5.68 -12.01
CA TYR A 29 -1.04 5.44 -11.67
C TYR A 29 -1.57 6.44 -10.64
N GLY A 30 -0.75 6.80 -9.64
CA GLY A 30 -1.06 7.85 -8.67
C GLY A 30 -1.40 9.18 -9.34
N GLN A 31 -0.62 9.62 -10.33
CA GLN A 31 -0.87 10.86 -11.06
C GLN A 31 -2.21 10.83 -11.82
N ILE A 32 -2.48 9.73 -12.53
CA ILE A 32 -3.75 9.55 -13.26
C ILE A 32 -4.92 9.61 -12.28
N LYS A 33 -4.84 8.86 -11.19
CA LYS A 33 -5.88 8.81 -10.15
C LYS A 33 -6.11 10.16 -9.50
N ASN A 34 -5.05 10.88 -9.15
CA ASN A 34 -5.14 12.22 -8.58
C ASN A 34 -5.82 13.20 -9.55
N TYR A 35 -5.52 13.10 -10.86
CA TYR A 35 -6.19 13.92 -11.87
C TYR A 35 -7.69 13.62 -11.96
N ILE A 36 -8.07 12.33 -12.01
CA ILE A 36 -9.48 11.90 -12.06
C ILE A 36 -10.24 12.34 -10.81
N MET A 37 -9.59 12.31 -9.64
CA MET A 37 -10.20 12.66 -8.35
C MET A 37 -10.22 14.17 -8.06
N LYS A 38 -9.85 15.04 -9.01
CA LYS A 38 -10.00 16.48 -8.82
C LYS A 38 -11.46 16.85 -8.57
N THR A 39 -11.70 17.53 -7.46
CA THR A 39 -13.04 17.95 -7.04
C THR A 39 -13.26 19.44 -7.27
N ASN A 40 -14.53 19.85 -7.33
CA ASN A 40 -14.89 21.26 -7.33
C ASN A 40 -14.58 21.90 -5.96
N LYS A 41 -14.59 23.24 -5.89
CA LYS A 41 -14.24 24.00 -4.69
C LYS A 41 -15.08 23.61 -3.47
N GLU A 42 -16.39 23.41 -3.64
CA GLU A 42 -17.32 23.07 -2.56
C GLU A 42 -16.99 21.71 -1.94
N ILE A 43 -16.83 20.67 -2.78
CA ILE A 43 -16.50 19.32 -2.33
C ILE A 43 -15.11 19.30 -1.68
N ASN A 44 -14.13 20.00 -2.27
CA ASN A 44 -12.78 20.09 -1.72
C ASN A 44 -12.79 20.72 -0.31
N GLN A 45 -13.58 21.77 -0.09
CA GLN A 45 -13.74 22.37 1.25
C GLN A 45 -14.32 21.37 2.26
N GLN A 46 -15.30 20.55 1.86
CA GLN A 46 -15.88 19.53 2.74
C GLN A 46 -14.88 18.41 3.07
N ILE A 47 -14.12 17.95 2.07
CA ILE A 47 -13.02 16.98 2.24
C ILE A 47 -11.98 17.53 3.23
N ASN A 48 -11.52 18.78 3.03
CA ASN A 48 -10.52 19.40 3.89
C ASN A 48 -11.03 19.61 5.32
N LYS A 49 -12.32 19.91 5.50
CA LYS A 49 -12.95 20.02 6.82
C LYS A 49 -12.95 18.68 7.58
N ILE A 50 -13.10 17.56 6.88
CA ILE A 50 -12.98 16.24 7.51
C ILE A 50 -11.50 15.94 7.82
N ALA A 51 -10.62 16.19 6.85
CA ALA A 51 -9.19 15.92 6.99
C ALA A 51 -8.50 16.76 8.07
N SER A 52 -8.97 18.00 8.32
CA SER A 52 -8.40 18.88 9.35
C SER A 52 -8.62 18.40 10.78
N LYS A 53 -9.39 17.33 10.99
CA LYS A 53 -9.53 16.68 12.30
C LYS A 53 -8.33 15.82 12.66
N ILE A 54 -7.47 15.52 11.68
CA ILE A 54 -6.28 14.69 11.87
C ILE A 54 -5.08 15.62 11.97
N PRO A 55 -4.40 15.68 13.13
CA PRO A 55 -3.38 16.68 13.38
C PRO A 55 -2.02 16.22 12.85
N PHE A 56 -1.87 16.18 11.53
CA PHE A 56 -0.60 15.81 10.88
C PHE A 56 0.55 16.75 11.22
N GLU A 57 0.25 17.98 11.66
CA GLU A 57 1.21 18.94 12.19
C GLU A 57 1.76 18.56 13.57
N CYS A 58 1.05 17.72 14.31
CA CYS A 58 1.40 17.32 15.67
C CYS A 58 2.32 16.10 15.74
N GLY A 59 2.70 15.53 14.60
CA GLY A 59 3.61 14.39 14.52
C GLY A 59 3.18 13.35 13.47
N PRO A 60 3.90 12.23 13.37
CA PRO A 60 3.57 11.16 12.44
C PRO A 60 2.27 10.45 12.82
N VAL A 61 1.43 10.21 11.81
CA VAL A 61 0.20 9.42 11.90
C VAL A 61 0.36 8.17 11.04
N VAL A 62 0.17 7.00 11.65
CA VAL A 62 0.09 5.73 10.92
C VAL A 62 -1.37 5.42 10.61
N GLY A 63 -1.66 5.11 9.35
CA GLY A 63 -2.99 4.73 8.88
C GLY A 63 -3.15 3.22 8.83
N ILE A 64 -4.31 2.72 9.24
CA ILE A 64 -4.71 1.33 8.96
C ILE A 64 -6.04 1.30 8.23
N HIS A 65 -6.17 0.40 7.27
CA HIS A 65 -7.42 0.13 6.57
C HIS A 65 -7.85 -1.32 6.78
N VAL A 66 -8.85 -1.51 7.66
CA VAL A 66 -9.40 -2.80 8.04
C VAL A 66 -10.72 -3.02 7.28
N ARG A 67 -10.74 -4.02 6.39
CA ARG A 67 -11.93 -4.39 5.60
C ARG A 67 -12.40 -5.77 6.01
N ARG A 68 -13.61 -5.88 6.57
CA ARG A 68 -14.15 -7.16 7.10
C ARG A 68 -15.43 -7.64 6.42
N THR A 69 -16.34 -6.77 6.01
CA THR A 69 -17.74 -7.18 5.76
C THR A 69 -18.03 -7.86 4.42
N ASP A 70 -17.45 -7.40 3.33
CA ASP A 70 -17.62 -7.99 1.99
C ASP A 70 -16.56 -9.04 1.65
N LYS A 71 -15.53 -9.14 2.49
CA LYS A 71 -14.31 -9.90 2.23
C LYS A 71 -14.34 -11.36 2.67
N ILE A 72 -15.40 -11.82 3.34
CA ILE A 72 -15.52 -13.20 3.84
C ILE A 72 -15.39 -14.23 2.69
N GLN A 73 -15.76 -13.84 1.47
CA GLN A 73 -15.64 -14.70 0.28
C GLN A 73 -14.38 -14.46 -0.56
N GLU A 74 -13.69 -13.32 -0.42
CA GLU A 74 -12.62 -12.89 -1.33
C GLU A 74 -11.21 -12.99 -0.75
N ALA A 75 -11.03 -12.90 0.58
CA ALA A 75 -9.70 -13.03 1.18
C ALA A 75 -9.73 -13.47 2.65
N LYS A 76 -8.55 -13.77 3.18
CA LYS A 76 -8.32 -14.07 4.59
C LYS A 76 -8.71 -12.89 5.48
N LEU A 77 -9.42 -13.18 6.56
CA LEU A 77 -9.73 -12.20 7.61
C LEU A 77 -8.52 -12.07 8.54
N PHE A 78 -8.08 -10.83 8.74
CA PHE A 78 -6.97 -10.49 9.64
C PHE A 78 -7.52 -9.84 10.92
N LYS A 79 -6.94 -10.19 12.07
CA LYS A 79 -7.29 -9.61 13.37
C LYS A 79 -6.69 -8.22 13.48
N LEU A 80 -7.24 -7.36 14.35
CA LEU A 80 -6.67 -6.02 14.57
C LEU A 80 -5.18 -6.09 14.95
N ASP A 81 -4.81 -7.07 15.79
CA ASP A 81 -3.45 -7.28 16.25
C ASP A 81 -2.46 -7.54 15.10
N ASP A 82 -2.91 -8.13 13.98
CA ASP A 82 -2.07 -8.34 12.78
C ASP A 82 -1.66 -7.01 12.14
N TYR A 83 -2.57 -6.02 12.13
CA TYR A 83 -2.27 -4.66 11.64
C TYR A 83 -1.37 -3.94 12.65
N MET A 84 -1.75 -3.97 13.93
CA MET A 84 -1.07 -3.25 14.99
C MET A 84 0.38 -3.70 15.18
N LYS A 85 0.69 -4.98 14.92
CA LYS A 85 2.09 -5.45 14.91
C LYS A 85 3.00 -4.59 14.03
N TRP A 86 2.53 -4.23 12.84
CA TRP A 86 3.31 -3.43 11.88
C TRP A 86 3.28 -1.94 12.18
N VAL A 87 2.20 -1.46 12.81
CA VAL A 87 2.12 -0.09 13.34
C VAL A 87 3.18 0.11 14.42
N GLU A 88 3.22 -0.77 15.42
CA GLU A 88 4.18 -0.71 16.52
C GLU A 88 5.61 -0.80 15.98
N PHE A 89 5.88 -1.78 15.11
CA PHE A 89 7.20 -1.92 14.49
C PHE A 89 7.63 -0.65 13.75
N TRP A 90 6.72 0.00 13.01
CA TRP A 90 7.05 1.24 12.32
C TRP A 90 7.38 2.36 13.30
N PHE A 91 6.58 2.54 14.36
CA PHE A 91 6.88 3.56 15.36
C PHE A 91 8.19 3.28 16.08
N ASP A 92 8.44 2.04 16.53
CA ASP A 92 9.69 1.67 17.20
C ASP A 92 10.91 2.02 16.33
N VAL A 93 10.88 1.67 15.04
CA VAL A 93 11.98 1.95 14.10
C VAL A 93 12.13 3.45 13.78
N ASN A 94 11.04 4.22 13.75
CA ASN A 94 11.09 5.62 13.34
C ASN A 94 11.27 6.60 14.51
N GLU A 95 10.76 6.28 15.70
CA GLU A 95 11.02 7.05 16.92
C GLU A 95 12.51 7.04 17.23
N ASP A 96 13.20 5.89 17.12
CA ASP A 96 14.66 5.81 17.26
C ASP A 96 15.42 6.73 16.29
N LYS A 97 14.92 6.89 15.06
CA LYS A 97 15.50 7.81 14.06
C LYS A 97 15.19 9.28 14.39
N GLN A 98 14.03 9.54 15.00
CA GLN A 98 13.53 10.88 15.30
C GLN A 98 14.00 11.44 16.64
N GLN A 99 14.60 10.64 17.53
CA GLN A 99 15.21 11.11 18.78
C GLN A 99 16.22 12.26 18.59
N ASN A 100 16.80 12.37 17.40
CA ASN A 100 17.75 13.44 17.04
C ASN A 100 17.10 14.71 16.46
N ILE A 101 15.78 14.75 16.28
CA ILE A 101 15.04 15.89 15.75
C ILE A 101 14.17 16.46 16.88
N LYS A 102 14.44 17.68 17.33
CA LYS A 102 13.55 18.41 18.25
C LYS A 102 12.22 18.70 17.54
N GLN A 103 11.26 17.79 17.64
CA GLN A 103 9.90 18.00 17.13
C GLN A 103 8.98 18.35 18.31
N ASN A 104 8.26 19.46 18.19
CA ASN A 104 7.25 19.86 19.16
C ASN A 104 5.93 19.13 18.85
N TYR A 105 5.83 17.86 19.27
CA TYR A 105 4.58 17.12 19.15
C TYR A 105 3.53 17.65 20.12
N CYS A 106 2.26 17.63 19.69
CA CYS A 106 1.15 18.07 20.53
C CYS A 106 0.71 17.01 21.54
N THR A 107 1.23 15.78 21.43
CA THR A 107 0.87 14.65 22.26
C THR A 107 2.08 13.75 22.48
N ASN A 108 2.13 13.07 23.63
CA ASN A 108 3.12 12.05 23.94
C ASN A 108 2.68 10.64 23.48
N LYS A 109 1.49 10.52 22.87
CA LYS A 109 0.95 9.26 22.34
C LYS A 109 1.22 9.12 20.85
N ARG A 110 1.45 7.87 20.41
CA ARG A 110 1.50 7.52 18.99
C ARG A 110 0.15 7.81 18.34
N MET A 111 0.12 8.38 17.13
CA MET A 111 -1.14 8.71 16.46
C MET A 111 -1.53 7.63 15.45
N LEU A 112 -2.73 7.11 15.59
CA LEU A 112 -3.28 6.04 14.75
C LEU A 112 -4.57 6.51 14.10
N TYR A 113 -4.65 6.38 12.78
CA TYR A 113 -5.88 6.59 12.04
C TYR A 113 -6.45 5.25 11.55
N ILE A 114 -7.69 4.94 11.95
CA ILE A 114 -8.38 3.69 11.59
C ILE A 114 -9.50 3.98 10.60
N ALA A 115 -9.35 3.47 9.39
CA ALA A 115 -10.41 3.33 8.41
C ALA A 115 -10.96 1.90 8.44
N THR A 116 -12.24 1.73 8.77
CA THR A 116 -12.86 0.42 8.87
C THR A 116 -14.32 0.47 8.46
N ASP A 117 -14.77 -0.58 7.75
CA ASP A 117 -16.19 -0.82 7.55
C ASP A 117 -16.85 -1.30 8.85
N GLU A 118 -16.15 -2.00 9.74
CA GLU A 118 -16.69 -2.55 10.97
C GLU A 118 -16.44 -1.67 12.21
N ILE A 119 -17.52 -1.18 12.83
CA ILE A 119 -17.45 -0.28 13.99
C ILE A 119 -16.83 -0.92 15.25
N ASN A 120 -16.91 -2.23 15.40
CA ASN A 120 -16.34 -2.93 16.55
C ASN A 120 -14.82 -2.90 16.57
N VAL A 121 -14.17 -2.76 15.40
CA VAL A 121 -12.71 -2.63 15.30
C VAL A 121 -12.22 -1.39 16.05
N PHE A 122 -12.93 -0.27 15.93
CA PHE A 122 -12.56 0.96 16.64
C PHE A 122 -12.72 0.81 18.16
N LYS A 123 -13.79 0.15 18.62
CA LYS A 123 -14.01 -0.14 20.05
C LYS A 123 -12.91 -1.05 20.60
N GLU A 124 -12.59 -2.11 19.87
CA GLU A 124 -11.50 -3.03 20.20
C GLU A 124 -10.17 -2.27 20.30
N ALA A 125 -9.88 -1.38 19.34
CA ALA A 125 -8.65 -0.60 19.32
C ALA A 125 -8.54 0.35 20.52
N LYS A 126 -9.61 1.07 20.87
CA LYS A 126 -9.62 1.95 22.04
C LYS A 126 -9.39 1.19 23.34
N ILE A 127 -9.96 -0.01 23.49
CA ILE A 127 -9.79 -0.85 24.68
C ILE A 127 -8.35 -1.39 24.78
N LYS A 128 -7.80 -1.92 23.67
CA LYS A 128 -6.48 -2.58 23.68
C LYS A 128 -5.29 -1.63 23.61
N TYR A 129 -5.45 -0.47 22.98
CA TYR A 129 -4.32 0.41 22.60
C TYR A 129 -4.51 1.89 22.99
N GLY A 130 -5.64 2.28 23.57
CA GLY A 130 -5.95 3.69 23.85
C GLY A 130 -5.09 4.34 24.95
N ASP A 131 -4.36 3.54 25.72
CA ASP A 131 -3.35 3.99 26.68
C ASP A 131 -2.12 4.57 25.98
N ARG A 132 -1.67 3.93 24.88
CA ARG A 132 -0.47 4.29 24.12
C ARG A 132 -0.75 5.10 22.85
N TYR A 133 -1.96 5.02 22.33
CA TYR A 133 -2.34 5.65 21.06
C TYR A 133 -3.42 6.72 21.21
N GLU A 134 -3.23 7.83 20.50
CA GLU A 134 -4.32 8.73 20.14
C GLU A 134 -4.97 8.20 18.87
N ILE A 135 -6.18 7.65 19.01
CA ILE A 135 -6.86 6.90 17.93
C ILE A 135 -7.95 7.77 17.31
N TYR A 136 -7.75 8.10 16.04
CA TYR A 136 -8.71 8.74 15.15
C TYR A 136 -9.39 7.68 14.30
N HIS A 137 -10.66 7.91 13.93
CA HIS A 137 -11.37 6.99 13.06
C HIS A 137 -12.34 7.71 12.14
N GLN A 138 -12.58 7.07 11.00
CA GLN A 138 -13.68 7.42 10.12
C GLN A 138 -14.46 6.15 9.80
N LYS A 139 -15.79 6.25 9.86
CA LYS A 139 -16.67 5.12 9.53
C LYS A 139 -16.69 4.96 8.00
N VAL A 140 -16.35 3.77 7.51
CA VAL A 140 -16.61 3.43 6.10
C VAL A 140 -18.07 2.99 6.00
N PHE A 141 -18.83 3.60 5.09
CA PHE A 141 -20.24 3.23 4.87
C PHE A 141 -20.35 1.76 4.48
N LYS A 142 -21.50 1.12 4.77
CA LYS A 142 -21.79 -0.31 4.52
C LYS A 142 -23.01 -0.57 3.62
N ASN A 143 -23.93 0.39 3.49
CA ASN A 143 -25.24 0.14 2.86
C ASN A 143 -25.27 0.68 1.43
N GLU A 144 -25.71 -0.14 0.46
CA GLU A 144 -25.86 0.20 -0.96
C GLU A 144 -26.65 1.49 -1.23
N THR A 145 -27.66 1.79 -0.41
CA THR A 145 -28.43 3.04 -0.51
C THR A 145 -27.67 4.25 0.01
N LEU A 146 -26.86 4.09 1.07
CA LEU A 146 -26.02 5.15 1.62
C LEU A 146 -24.77 5.38 0.76
N TYR A 147 -24.20 4.34 0.14
CA TYR A 147 -23.03 4.46 -0.74
C TYR A 147 -23.26 5.36 -1.95
N LYS A 148 -24.52 5.55 -2.37
CA LYS A 148 -24.88 6.39 -3.52
C LYS A 148 -25.10 7.87 -3.15
N SER A 149 -24.97 8.24 -1.88
CA SER A 149 -25.16 9.62 -1.45
C SER A 149 -23.91 10.49 -1.71
N LYS A 150 -24.13 11.80 -1.87
CA LYS A 150 -23.05 12.79 -1.98
C LYS A 150 -22.14 12.74 -0.74
N GLU A 151 -22.74 12.57 0.43
CA GLU A 151 -22.04 12.51 1.72
C GLU A 151 -21.12 11.29 1.80
N ALA A 152 -21.57 10.11 1.36
CA ALA A 152 -20.73 8.92 1.34
C ALA A 152 -19.55 9.06 0.39
N LEU A 153 -19.73 9.71 -0.77
CA LEU A 153 -18.63 10.02 -1.68
C LEU A 153 -17.62 10.99 -1.05
N ILE A 154 -18.10 12.06 -0.39
CA ILE A 154 -17.24 13.05 0.27
C ILE A 154 -16.42 12.41 1.38
N GLU A 155 -17.05 11.56 2.19
CA GLU A 155 -16.38 10.81 3.25
C GLU A 155 -15.36 9.83 2.65
N LEU A 156 -15.69 9.11 1.57
CA LEU A 156 -14.72 8.22 0.90
C LEU A 156 -13.51 8.98 0.36
N LEU A 157 -13.73 10.14 -0.27
CA LEU A 157 -12.65 10.99 -0.78
C LEU A 157 -11.81 11.57 0.36
N ALA A 158 -12.43 11.96 1.48
CA ALA A 158 -11.71 12.38 2.68
C ALA A 158 -10.87 11.25 3.27
N LEU A 159 -11.39 10.02 3.30
CA LEU A 159 -10.65 8.84 3.75
C LEU A 159 -9.43 8.60 2.86
N TYR A 160 -9.58 8.69 1.54
CA TYR A 160 -8.45 8.57 0.62
C TYR A 160 -7.41 9.66 0.87
N HIS A 161 -7.85 10.91 1.05
CA HIS A 161 -6.99 12.04 1.33
C HIS A 161 -6.22 11.90 2.65
N ILE A 162 -6.89 11.44 3.71
CA ILE A 162 -6.27 11.25 5.04
C ILE A 162 -5.28 10.10 4.99
N LEU A 163 -5.68 8.92 4.52
CA LEU A 163 -4.79 7.76 4.53
C LEU A 163 -3.57 7.95 3.62
N SER A 164 -3.72 8.64 2.49
CA SER A 164 -2.59 8.92 1.59
C SER A 164 -1.61 9.96 2.13
N LYS A 165 -1.97 10.68 3.20
CA LYS A 165 -1.09 11.58 3.95
C LYS A 165 -0.48 10.96 5.21
N CYS A 166 -0.93 9.77 5.61
CA CYS A 166 -0.32 9.04 6.71
C CYS A 166 1.12 8.64 6.34
N GLN A 167 2.05 8.74 7.29
CA GLN A 167 3.47 8.45 7.07
C GLN A 167 3.73 6.96 6.82
N PHE A 168 2.79 6.11 7.23
CA PHE A 168 2.80 4.68 6.96
C PHE A 168 1.36 4.15 6.85
N LEU A 169 1.18 3.13 6.03
CA LEU A 169 -0.11 2.48 5.81
C LEU A 169 -0.02 0.97 6.03
N VAL A 170 -0.85 0.42 6.91
CA VAL A 170 -1.02 -1.04 7.05
C VAL A 170 -2.40 -1.45 6.55
N CYS A 171 -2.45 -2.37 5.58
CA CYS A 171 -3.72 -2.75 4.95
C CYS A 171 -3.69 -4.13 4.30
N THR A 172 -4.74 -4.47 3.54
CA THR A 172 -4.72 -5.56 2.56
C THR A 172 -4.76 -5.00 1.14
N LEU A 173 -3.75 -5.33 0.31
CA LEU A 173 -3.61 -4.78 -1.05
C LEU A 173 -4.52 -5.50 -2.06
N SER A 174 -5.22 -6.56 -1.65
CA SER A 174 -6.39 -7.03 -2.41
C SER A 174 -7.57 -6.04 -2.38
N SER A 175 -7.62 -5.09 -1.43
CA SER A 175 -8.64 -4.03 -1.41
C SER A 175 -8.32 -2.90 -2.40
N TYR A 176 -9.28 -2.59 -3.28
CA TYR A 176 -9.19 -1.42 -4.17
C TYR A 176 -8.98 -0.11 -3.42
N THR A 177 -9.66 0.08 -2.28
CA THR A 177 -9.45 1.26 -1.42
C THR A 177 -8.00 1.39 -1.01
N CYS A 178 -7.38 0.30 -0.51
CA CYS A 178 -5.98 0.40 -0.11
C CYS A 178 -5.05 0.67 -1.30
N ARG A 179 -5.26 0.01 -2.45
CA ARG A 179 -4.45 0.28 -3.65
C ARG A 179 -4.56 1.75 -4.09
N THR A 180 -5.77 2.29 -4.12
CA THR A 180 -6.01 3.70 -4.46
C THR A 180 -5.32 4.66 -3.48
N VAL A 181 -5.40 4.38 -2.18
CA VAL A 181 -4.68 5.15 -1.16
C VAL A 181 -3.18 5.10 -1.39
N TYR A 182 -2.63 3.91 -1.61
CA TYR A 182 -1.19 3.71 -1.79
C TYR A 182 -0.66 4.40 -3.06
N GLU A 183 -1.43 4.39 -4.14
CA GLU A 183 -1.09 5.12 -5.37
C GLU A 183 -1.19 6.64 -5.17
N LEU A 184 -2.23 7.14 -4.49
CA LEU A 184 -2.35 8.55 -4.13
C LEU A 184 -1.23 9.02 -3.20
N MET A 185 -0.76 8.14 -2.31
CA MET A 185 0.35 8.43 -1.40
C MET A 185 1.61 8.85 -2.16
N GLN A 186 1.87 8.27 -3.34
CA GLN A 186 3.01 8.63 -4.19
C GLN A 186 2.91 10.06 -4.75
N VAL A 187 1.69 10.60 -4.83
CA VAL A 187 1.47 11.98 -5.28
C VAL A 187 1.70 12.96 -4.15
N PHE A 188 1.24 12.64 -2.94
CA PHE A 188 1.30 13.57 -1.80
C PHE A 188 2.63 13.56 -1.06
N GLN A 189 3.42 12.49 -1.15
CA GLN A 189 4.63 12.31 -0.35
C GLN A 189 5.91 12.10 -1.17
N GLY A 190 5.84 12.05 -2.50
CA GLY A 190 6.99 11.73 -3.35
C GLY A 190 7.24 10.23 -3.43
N ASP A 191 8.47 9.77 -3.22
CA ASP A 191 8.76 8.32 -3.15
C ASP A 191 8.31 7.72 -1.82
N ALA A 192 7.05 7.33 -1.78
CA ALA A 192 6.41 6.65 -0.65
C ALA A 192 6.19 5.15 -0.94
N SER A 193 6.97 4.58 -1.86
CA SER A 193 6.80 3.19 -2.29
C SER A 193 7.17 2.18 -1.18
N GLY A 194 7.93 2.61 -0.17
CA GLY A 194 8.23 1.85 1.05
C GLY A 194 7.26 2.10 2.21
N ASN A 195 6.30 3.03 2.08
CA ASN A 195 5.47 3.47 3.20
C ASN A 195 4.17 2.66 3.36
N VAL A 196 4.14 1.44 2.84
CA VAL A 196 3.00 0.52 2.96
C VAL A 196 3.44 -0.86 3.42
N HIS A 197 2.65 -1.46 4.29
CA HIS A 197 2.72 -2.88 4.62
C HIS A 197 1.40 -3.56 4.31
N SER A 198 1.45 -4.57 3.43
CA SER A 198 0.29 -5.39 3.12
C SER A 198 0.28 -6.69 3.90
N LEU A 199 -0.86 -7.04 4.50
CA LEU A 199 -1.03 -8.32 5.20
C LEU A 199 -1.28 -9.52 4.27
N ASP A 200 -1.59 -9.26 3.00
CA ASP A 200 -1.84 -10.31 2.02
C ASP A 200 -0.90 -10.23 0.82
N TYR A 201 -1.22 -9.43 -0.18
CA TYR A 201 -0.53 -9.48 -1.47
C TYR A 201 0.49 -8.37 -1.62
N LEU A 202 1.50 -8.61 -2.47
CA LEU A 202 2.25 -7.52 -3.07
C LEU A 202 1.31 -6.65 -3.91
N TYR A 203 1.71 -5.40 -4.14
CA TYR A 203 1.00 -4.54 -5.09
C TYR A 203 0.95 -5.23 -6.45
N GLY A 204 -0.19 -5.12 -7.14
CA GLY A 204 -0.53 -5.96 -8.29
C GLY A 204 0.60 -6.08 -9.33
N ILE A 205 1.26 -4.95 -9.62
CA ILE A 205 2.34 -4.83 -10.61
C ILE A 205 3.70 -5.22 -10.02
N ASP A 206 3.91 -4.95 -8.72
CA ASP A 206 5.10 -5.38 -8.00
C ASP A 206 5.18 -6.92 -7.86
N ARG A 207 4.12 -7.66 -8.26
CA ARG A 207 4.16 -9.13 -8.41
C ARG A 207 5.10 -9.59 -9.52
N ASN A 208 5.35 -8.76 -10.53
CA ASN A 208 6.34 -9.05 -11.56
C ASN A 208 7.71 -8.59 -11.07
N GLN A 209 8.62 -9.55 -10.90
CA GLN A 209 9.97 -9.29 -10.41
C GLN A 209 11.00 -9.98 -11.30
N VAL A 210 12.25 -9.58 -11.18
CA VAL A 210 13.36 -10.20 -11.93
C VAL A 210 14.37 -10.78 -10.95
N ALA A 211 14.82 -12.00 -11.21
CA ALA A 211 15.90 -12.64 -10.47
C ALA A 211 17.22 -11.90 -10.71
N ILE A 212 17.85 -11.39 -9.66
CA ILE A 212 19.12 -10.64 -9.78
C ILE A 212 20.37 -11.53 -9.76
N ILE A 213 20.22 -12.77 -9.34
CA ILE A 213 21.24 -13.81 -9.35
C ILE A 213 20.63 -15.15 -9.76
N GLU A 214 21.48 -16.09 -10.16
CA GLU A 214 21.07 -17.48 -10.32
C GLU A 214 20.78 -18.10 -8.96
N TYR A 215 19.65 -18.80 -8.85
CA TYR A 215 19.26 -19.57 -7.66
C TYR A 215 18.93 -21.00 -8.03
N LYS A 216 19.75 -21.94 -7.56
CA LYS A 216 19.58 -23.38 -7.78
C LYS A 216 19.34 -24.08 -6.43
N PRO A 217 18.14 -24.61 -6.16
CA PRO A 217 17.89 -25.40 -4.97
C PRO A 217 18.80 -26.63 -4.96
N LYS A 218 19.76 -26.69 -4.04
CA LYS A 218 20.61 -27.88 -3.89
C LYS A 218 19.90 -28.87 -2.97
N HIS A 219 19.52 -30.02 -3.54
CA HIS A 219 18.64 -31.02 -2.95
C HIS A 219 19.15 -31.78 -1.72
N GLU A 220 20.26 -31.39 -1.08
CA GLU A 220 20.73 -32.08 0.13
C GLU A 220 20.02 -31.57 1.40
N HIS A 221 19.70 -30.25 1.46
CA HIS A 221 18.93 -29.64 2.56
C HIS A 221 18.14 -28.42 2.04
N PRO A 222 16.98 -28.61 1.38
CA PRO A 222 16.16 -27.47 0.96
C PRO A 222 15.66 -26.69 2.18
N ILE A 223 15.74 -25.36 2.13
CA ILE A 223 15.26 -24.47 3.19
C ILE A 223 13.72 -24.53 3.24
N MET A 224 13.09 -24.73 2.08
CA MET A 224 11.65 -24.94 1.90
C MET A 224 11.33 -26.06 0.89
N PRO A 225 10.20 -26.78 1.05
CA PRO A 225 9.71 -27.65 -0.01
C PRO A 225 9.45 -26.89 -1.31
N GLU A 226 9.64 -27.55 -2.45
CA GLU A 226 9.28 -27.03 -3.79
C GLU A 226 9.92 -25.68 -4.15
N GLU A 227 11.20 -25.48 -3.83
CA GLU A 227 11.92 -24.29 -4.26
C GLU A 227 12.04 -24.19 -5.79
N LEU A 228 11.90 -22.97 -6.30
CA LEU A 228 11.92 -22.64 -7.72
C LEU A 228 13.35 -22.28 -8.15
N TRP A 229 13.88 -22.99 -9.15
CA TRP A 229 15.08 -22.54 -9.85
C TRP A 229 14.74 -21.34 -10.77
N ALA A 230 15.56 -20.30 -10.72
CA ALA A 230 15.63 -19.24 -11.71
C ALA A 230 17.08 -18.88 -12.07
N ASP A 231 17.31 -18.53 -13.33
CA ASP A 231 18.55 -17.93 -13.77
C ASP A 231 18.50 -16.41 -13.58
N LYS A 232 19.68 -15.78 -13.52
CA LYS A 232 19.77 -14.32 -13.45
C LYS A 232 19.10 -13.70 -14.67
N GLY A 233 18.15 -12.81 -14.44
CA GLY A 233 17.37 -12.13 -15.48
C GLY A 233 15.98 -12.73 -15.73
N ASP A 234 15.68 -13.90 -15.18
CA ASP A 234 14.35 -14.51 -15.31
C ASP A 234 13.27 -13.65 -14.66
N VAL A 235 12.10 -13.58 -15.31
CA VAL A 235 10.92 -12.92 -14.75
C VAL A 235 10.17 -13.89 -13.85
N ILE A 236 10.02 -13.49 -12.59
CA ILE A 236 9.40 -14.25 -11.50
C ILE A 236 8.10 -13.53 -11.12
N VAL A 237 6.98 -14.22 -11.25
CA VAL A 237 5.65 -13.66 -10.96
C VAL A 237 5.13 -14.25 -9.66
N ALA A 238 4.93 -13.42 -8.64
CA ALA A 238 4.34 -13.84 -7.37
C ALA A 238 2.90 -14.36 -7.58
N THR A 239 2.63 -15.59 -7.13
CA THR A 239 1.33 -16.27 -7.24
C THR A 239 0.57 -16.33 -5.91
N SER A 240 1.25 -16.10 -4.78
CA SER A 240 0.64 -16.10 -3.44
C SER A 240 0.81 -14.78 -2.68
N PRO A 241 0.08 -14.61 -1.55
CA PRO A 241 0.42 -13.66 -0.50
C PRO A 241 1.87 -13.80 -0.01
N VAL A 242 2.46 -12.71 0.47
CA VAL A 242 3.83 -12.73 1.01
C VAL A 242 3.86 -13.53 2.32
N HIS A 243 4.77 -14.49 2.41
CA HIS A 243 4.99 -15.28 3.62
C HIS A 243 6.03 -14.60 4.54
N LYS A 244 5.96 -14.88 5.85
CA LYS A 244 6.84 -14.25 6.87
C LYS A 244 8.22 -14.91 6.96
N ASP A 245 8.51 -15.85 6.08
CA ASP A 245 9.72 -16.69 6.08
C ASP A 245 10.80 -16.19 5.10
N GLY A 246 10.54 -15.09 4.38
CA GLY A 246 11.46 -14.53 3.38
C GLY A 246 11.37 -15.19 2.01
N PHE A 247 10.41 -16.09 1.81
CA PHE A 247 10.11 -16.71 0.53
C PHE A 247 8.77 -16.24 -0.03
N ILE A 248 8.62 -16.35 -1.34
CA ILE A 248 7.36 -16.11 -2.04
C ILE A 248 7.06 -17.28 -2.96
N ARG A 249 5.81 -17.74 -2.99
CA ARG A 249 5.36 -18.66 -4.04
C ARG A 249 5.27 -17.86 -5.33
N ALA A 250 6.00 -18.30 -6.35
CA ALA A 250 6.07 -17.59 -7.61
C ALA A 250 6.23 -18.55 -8.78
N LYS A 251 5.92 -18.04 -9.97
CA LYS A 251 6.06 -18.72 -11.24
C LYS A 251 7.17 -18.07 -12.05
N ASN A 252 8.12 -18.86 -12.53
CA ASN A 252 9.10 -18.43 -13.51
C ASN A 252 8.45 -18.45 -14.90
N ILE A 253 8.38 -17.30 -15.57
CA ILE A 253 7.71 -17.19 -16.88
C ILE A 253 8.46 -17.99 -17.94
N TYR A 254 9.79 -18.03 -17.89
CA TYR A 254 10.61 -18.71 -18.89
C TYR A 254 10.46 -20.23 -18.81
N SER A 255 10.63 -20.81 -17.61
CA SER A 255 10.53 -22.25 -17.42
C SER A 255 9.08 -22.76 -17.23
N ASN A 256 8.13 -21.84 -17.04
CA ASN A 256 6.72 -22.12 -16.73
C ASN A 256 6.52 -22.94 -15.44
N LYS A 257 7.54 -23.03 -14.57
CA LYS A 257 7.49 -23.74 -13.28
C LYS A 257 7.08 -22.81 -12.15
N GLU A 258 6.41 -23.36 -11.16
CA GLU A 258 6.00 -22.67 -9.95
C GLU A 258 6.66 -23.31 -8.73
N GLY A 259 7.06 -22.48 -7.77
CA GLY A 259 7.77 -22.91 -6.58
C GLY A 259 8.00 -21.77 -5.59
N ASN A 260 8.65 -22.06 -4.47
CA ASN A 260 9.07 -21.05 -3.49
C ASN A 260 10.39 -20.40 -3.94
N PHE A 261 10.44 -19.08 -3.93
CA PHE A 261 11.63 -18.32 -4.34
C PHE A 261 12.07 -17.34 -3.24
N PRO A 262 13.38 -17.23 -2.93
CA PRO A 262 13.86 -16.29 -1.94
C PRO A 262 13.66 -14.84 -2.38
N MET A 263 12.92 -14.05 -1.60
CA MET A 263 12.55 -12.68 -2.00
C MET A 263 13.73 -11.72 -2.14
N TYR A 264 14.81 -11.94 -1.38
CA TYR A 264 16.01 -11.09 -1.41
C TYR A 264 16.83 -11.26 -2.70
N PHE A 265 16.51 -12.27 -3.53
CA PHE A 265 17.05 -12.44 -4.88
C PHE A 265 16.14 -11.84 -5.96
N LEU A 266 15.11 -11.11 -5.58
CA LEU A 266 14.19 -10.45 -6.50
C LEU A 266 14.38 -8.94 -6.49
N LYS A 267 14.31 -8.35 -7.68
CA LYS A 267 14.20 -6.89 -7.86
C LYS A 267 12.89 -6.57 -8.55
N LYS A 268 12.24 -5.47 -8.13
CA LYS A 268 11.03 -4.95 -8.80
C LYS A 268 11.30 -4.76 -10.29
N TYR A 269 10.38 -5.25 -11.11
CA TYR A 269 10.44 -5.13 -12.56
C TYR A 269 9.37 -4.15 -13.03
N THR A 270 9.80 -3.04 -13.63
CA THR A 270 8.91 -2.08 -14.25
C THR A 270 9.08 -2.14 -15.76
N LYS A 271 7.97 -2.40 -16.44
CA LYS A 271 7.89 -2.27 -17.89
C LYS A 271 7.66 -0.81 -18.26
N PHE A 272 8.23 -0.43 -19.39
CA PHE A 272 8.04 0.88 -19.99
C PHE A 272 7.58 0.70 -21.43
N ASP A 273 6.60 1.48 -21.84
CA ASP A 273 6.07 1.48 -23.20
C ASP A 273 5.98 2.91 -23.73
N ASN A 274 5.76 3.04 -25.04
CA ASN A 274 5.58 4.33 -25.70
C ASN A 274 4.18 4.90 -25.44
N PHE A 275 4.10 6.07 -24.79
CA PHE A 275 2.85 6.79 -24.60
C PHE A 275 2.89 8.09 -25.40
N SER A 276 2.25 8.12 -26.57
CA SER A 276 2.32 9.27 -27.49
C SER A 276 1.87 10.61 -26.88
N ALA A 277 1.07 10.57 -25.82
CA ALA A 277 0.70 11.76 -25.04
C ALA A 277 1.90 12.47 -24.39
N PHE A 278 3.04 11.79 -24.24
CA PHE A 278 4.27 12.32 -23.66
C PHE A 278 5.31 12.74 -24.71
N ASP A 279 5.02 12.62 -26.01
CA ASP A 279 6.00 12.93 -27.08
C ASP A 279 6.38 14.42 -27.15
N ASN A 280 5.54 15.31 -26.60
CA ASN A 280 5.73 16.76 -26.61
C ASN A 280 5.85 17.38 -25.20
N VAL A 281 6.14 16.55 -24.19
CA VAL A 281 6.33 16.98 -22.78
C VAL A 281 7.82 17.15 -22.52
#